data_AF-A0A7X0U5Q3-F1
#
_entry.id   AF-A0A7X0U5Q3-F1
#
_cell.length_a   1.000
_cell.length_b   1.000
_cell.length_c   1.000
_cell.angle_alpha   90.00
_cell.angle_beta   90.00
_cell.angle_gamma   90.00
#
_symmetry.space_group_name_H-M   'P 1'
#
loop_
_entity.id
_entity.type
_entity.pdbx_description
1 polymer ?
#
loop_
_entity_poly.entity_id
_entity_poly.type
_entity_poly.pdbx_seq_one_letter_code
_entity_poly.pdbx_strand_id
1 'polypeptide(L)'
;MGGLLNAAAPSAELTALLESGASGYTWAAATVGSNNAAGYQLATELPVMAVGGFNGTDPAPTLERFKQYVAEKQIRYFIGTGMGGAGRSTGGSDDAARIAAWVQETFTATTVGGTTVLDLTSS
;
A
#
# COMPACT_ATOMS: atom_id res chain seq x y z
N MET A 1 -0.79 -19.48 13.25
CA MET A 1 -0.97 -18.64 14.46
C MET A 1 -0.18 -17.35 14.27
N GLY A 2 -0.77 -16.32 13.66
CA GLY A 2 -0.15 -15.01 13.48
C GLY A 2 -1.00 -13.98 14.21
N GLY A 3 -0.44 -13.36 15.25
CA GLY A 3 -1.12 -12.34 16.04
C GLY A 3 -1.23 -11.00 15.31
N LEU A 4 -1.89 -10.03 15.94
CA LEU A 4 -2.13 -8.65 15.48
C LEU A 4 -0.89 -7.90 14.93
N LEU A 5 0.30 -8.41 15.22
CA LEU A 5 1.61 -7.84 14.86
C LEU A 5 2.36 -8.64 13.78
N ASN A 6 1.82 -9.77 13.34
CA ASN A 6 2.47 -10.62 12.35
C ASN A 6 1.81 -10.34 11.00
N ALA A 7 2.34 -9.37 10.26
CA ALA A 7 1.99 -9.22 8.85
C ALA A 7 2.29 -10.56 8.18
N ALA A 8 1.26 -11.18 7.59
CA ALA A 8 1.43 -12.45 6.92
C ALA A 8 2.54 -12.28 5.85
N ALA A 9 3.48 -13.23 5.81
CA ALA A 9 4.55 -13.18 4.83
C ALA A 9 3.93 -13.13 3.42
N PRO A 10 4.38 -12.19 2.55
CA PRO A 10 3.88 -12.11 1.19
C PRO A 10 4.19 -13.42 0.44
N SER A 11 3.38 -13.71 -0.56
CA SER A 11 3.65 -14.80 -1.49
C SER A 11 4.97 -14.57 -2.24
N ALA A 12 5.57 -15.66 -2.74
CA ALA A 12 6.79 -15.57 -3.53
C ALA A 12 6.56 -14.76 -4.82
N GLU A 13 5.38 -14.89 -5.42
CA GLU A 13 4.96 -14.15 -6.60
C GLU A 13 4.85 -12.65 -6.33
N LEU A 14 4.29 -12.25 -5.18
CA LEU A 14 4.22 -10.85 -4.80
C LEU A 14 5.60 -10.28 -4.51
N THR A 15 6.45 -11.03 -3.80
CA THR A 15 7.83 -10.63 -3.51
C THR A 15 8.60 -10.37 -4.82
N ALA A 16 8.56 -11.32 -5.75
CA ALA A 16 9.21 -11.19 -7.05
C ALA A 16 8.67 -10.01 -7.90
N LEU A 17 7.36 -9.74 -7.83
CA LEU A 17 6.77 -8.57 -8.49
C LEU A 17 7.35 -7.27 -7.94
N LEU A 18 7.43 -7.14 -6.61
CA LEU A 18 7.94 -5.93 -5.97
C LEU A 18 9.42 -5.71 -6.26
N GLU A 19 10.23 -6.77 -6.15
CA GLU A 19 11.67 -6.73 -6.45
C GLU A 19 11.97 -6.30 -7.89
N SER A 20 11.25 -6.88 -8.86
CA SER A 20 11.45 -6.57 -10.28
C SER A 20 10.92 -5.19 -10.69
N GLY A 21 9.91 -4.68 -9.98
CA GLY A 21 9.23 -3.43 -10.33
C GLY A 21 9.76 -2.16 -9.65
N ALA A 22 10.62 -2.29 -8.63
CA ALA A 22 11.02 -1.17 -7.76
C ALA A 22 12.04 -0.19 -8.37
N SER A 23 12.80 -0.60 -9.38
CA SER A 23 13.86 0.25 -9.96
C SER A 23 13.29 1.56 -10.51
N GLY A 24 13.83 2.69 -10.06
CA GLY A 24 13.42 4.02 -10.48
C GLY A 24 12.30 4.65 -9.64
N TYR A 25 11.84 3.97 -8.59
CA TYR A 25 10.82 4.46 -7.66
C TYR A 25 11.42 4.65 -6.28
N THR A 26 10.94 5.67 -5.55
CA THR A 26 11.30 5.87 -4.14
C THR A 26 10.71 4.75 -3.27
N TRP A 27 9.48 4.35 -3.56
CA TRP A 27 8.77 3.27 -2.89
C TRP A 27 8.35 2.20 -3.89
N ALA A 28 8.76 0.96 -3.63
CA ALA A 28 8.32 -0.19 -4.41
C ALA A 28 6.80 -0.39 -4.29
N ALA A 29 6.24 -0.11 -3.12
CA ALA A 29 4.81 -0.13 -2.91
C ALA A 29 4.34 0.86 -1.85
N ALA A 30 3.04 1.13 -1.86
CA ALA A 30 2.29 1.70 -0.75
C ALA A 30 1.19 0.73 -0.28
N THR A 31 0.88 0.74 1.01
CA THR A 31 -0.21 -0.04 1.59
C THR A 31 -0.77 0.63 2.84
N VAL A 32 -2.03 0.37 3.17
CA VAL A 32 -2.67 0.90 4.39
C VAL A 32 -2.17 0.11 5.60
N GLY A 33 -1.73 0.81 6.64
CA GLY A 33 -1.25 0.18 7.87
C GLY A 33 0.27 0.00 7.91
N SER A 34 0.93 0.52 8.96
CA SER A 34 2.37 0.41 9.14
C SER A 34 2.85 -1.03 9.34
N ASN A 35 2.06 -1.88 9.99
CA ASN A 35 2.38 -3.31 10.12
C ASN A 35 2.42 -4.01 8.76
N ASN A 36 1.45 -3.72 7.89
CA ASN A 36 1.41 -4.28 6.54
C ASN A 36 2.63 -3.84 5.73
N ALA A 37 2.94 -2.53 5.76
CA ALA A 37 4.11 -1.98 5.09
C ALA A 37 5.41 -2.63 5.58
N ALA A 38 5.55 -2.82 6.91
CA ALA A 38 6.71 -3.49 7.50
C ALA A 38 6.86 -4.94 7.01
N GLY A 39 5.76 -5.69 6.89
CA GLY A 39 5.79 -7.07 6.37
C GLY A 39 6.35 -7.16 4.95
N TYR A 40 5.89 -6.29 4.05
CA TYR A 40 6.41 -6.24 2.68
C TYR A 40 7.87 -5.76 2.63
N GLN A 41 8.22 -4.75 3.42
CA GLN A 41 9.58 -4.21 3.47
C GLN A 41 10.58 -5.25 4.01
N LEU A 42 10.22 -6.02 5.04
CA LEU A 42 11.09 -7.08 5.56
C LEU A 42 11.25 -8.24 4.59
N ALA A 43 10.22 -8.55 3.79
CA ALA A 43 10.27 -9.63 2.82
C ALA A 43 11.05 -9.29 1.56
N THR A 44 11.06 -8.02 1.16
CA THR A 44 11.66 -7.57 -0.12
C THR A 44 12.95 -6.76 0.07
N GLU A 45 13.22 -6.30 1.29
CA GLU A 45 14.24 -5.27 1.60
C GLU A 45 14.06 -3.95 0.83
N LEU A 46 12.87 -3.72 0.25
CA LEU A 46 12.55 -2.52 -0.51
C LEU A 46 11.74 -1.51 0.30
N PRO A 47 11.84 -0.21 0.01
CA PRO A 47 11.04 0.80 0.70
C PRO A 47 9.54 0.62 0.41
N VAL A 48 8.73 0.55 1.47
CA VAL A 48 7.27 0.46 1.38
C VAL A 48 6.63 1.59 2.19
N MET A 49 5.78 2.37 1.52
CA MET A 49 5.07 3.48 2.17
C MET A 49 3.89 2.95 2.99
N ALA A 50 3.91 3.24 4.29
CA ALA A 50 2.73 3.10 5.14
C ALA A 50 1.76 4.26 4.90
N VAL A 51 0.49 3.93 4.66
CA VAL A 51 -0.60 4.90 4.53
C VAL A 51 -1.49 4.79 5.76
N GLY A 52 -1.71 5.92 6.45
CA GLY A 52 -2.62 6.01 7.59
C GLY A 52 -2.05 5.49 8.93
N GLY A 53 -0.74 5.31 9.07
CA GLY A 53 -0.15 4.86 10.33
C GLY A 53 -0.56 3.44 10.72
N PHE A 54 -0.62 3.14 12.02
CA PHE A 54 -0.91 1.77 12.49
C PHE A 54 -2.35 1.32 12.21
N ASN A 55 -3.34 2.20 12.42
CA ASN A 55 -4.78 1.88 12.30
C ASN A 55 -5.43 2.38 11.00
N GLY A 56 -4.67 3.01 10.10
CA GLY A 56 -5.23 3.65 8.91
C GLY A 56 -5.86 5.03 9.18
N THR A 57 -5.57 5.65 10.33
CA THR A 57 -6.23 6.89 10.81
C THR A 57 -5.28 8.08 10.94
N ASP A 58 -3.99 7.92 10.65
CA ASP A 58 -3.04 9.04 10.66
C ASP A 58 -3.20 9.86 9.36
N PRO A 59 -3.04 11.20 9.39
CA PRO A 59 -3.09 12.05 8.20
C PRO A 59 -1.78 11.97 7.39
N ALA A 60 -1.32 10.75 7.08
CA ALA A 60 0.00 10.51 6.50
C ALA A 60 -0.02 9.39 5.45
N PRO A 61 0.19 9.72 4.16
CA PRO A 61 0.08 11.06 3.56
C PRO A 61 -1.39 11.51 3.44
N THR A 62 -1.62 12.78 3.11
CA THR A 62 -2.93 13.24 2.63
C THR A 62 -3.21 12.71 1.22
N LEU A 63 -4.48 12.68 0.80
CA LEU A 63 -4.84 12.28 -0.58
C LEU A 63 -4.11 13.11 -1.65
N GLU A 64 -4.04 14.43 -1.45
CA GLU A 64 -3.37 15.33 -2.40
C GLU A 64 -1.88 14.99 -2.53
N ARG A 65 -1.21 14.79 -1.40
CA ARG A 65 0.21 14.45 -1.39
C ARG A 65 0.47 13.07 -1.99
N PHE A 66 -0.41 12.10 -1.74
CA PHE A 66 -0.34 10.77 -2.35
C PHE A 66 -0.46 10.84 -3.87
N LYS A 67 -1.46 11.58 -4.39
CA LYS A 67 -1.62 11.81 -5.83
C LYS A 67 -0.38 12.43 -6.45
N GLN A 68 0.23 13.39 -5.77
CA GLN A 68 1.46 14.01 -6.26
C GLN A 68 2.63 13.01 -6.31
N TYR A 69 2.79 12.13 -5.30
CA TYR A 69 3.79 11.06 -5.35
C TYR A 69 3.59 10.09 -6.52
N VAL A 70 2.33 9.77 -6.84
CA VAL A 70 1.99 8.94 -8.00
C VAL A 70 2.33 9.66 -9.31
N ALA A 71 1.94 10.93 -9.44
CA ALA A 71 2.25 11.74 -10.62
C ALA A 71 3.77 11.92 -10.83
N GLU A 72 4.54 12.02 -9.76
CA GLU A 72 6.00 12.11 -9.76
C GLU A 72 6.69 10.74 -9.95
N LYS A 73 5.92 9.66 -10.17
CA LYS A 73 6.41 8.27 -10.31
C LYS A 73 7.29 7.83 -9.14
N GLN A 74 6.93 8.25 -7.92
CA GLN A 74 7.68 7.86 -6.72
C GLN A 74 7.18 6.56 -6.11
N ILE A 75 5.94 6.15 -6.40
CA ILE A 75 5.32 4.92 -5.88
C ILE A 75 4.99 4.02 -7.07
N ARG A 76 5.49 2.79 -7.08
CA ARG A 76 5.21 1.85 -8.17
C ARG A 76 3.86 1.16 -8.01
N TYR A 77 3.66 0.47 -6.89
CA TYR A 77 2.46 -0.34 -6.66
C TYR A 77 1.66 0.17 -5.47
N PHE A 78 0.36 -0.08 -5.49
CA PHE A 78 -0.46 -0.08 -4.29
C PHE A 78 -0.89 -1.51 -4.00
N ILE A 79 -0.52 -2.02 -2.84
CA ILE A 79 -0.90 -3.36 -2.37
C ILE A 79 -2.11 -3.20 -1.47
N GLY A 80 -3.10 -4.09 -1.63
CA GLY A 80 -4.38 -4.08 -0.91
C GLY A 80 -4.30 -3.77 0.59
N THR A 81 -5.41 -3.46 1.26
CA THR A 81 -6.67 -4.22 1.26
C THR A 81 -7.88 -3.29 1.28
N GLY A 82 -8.77 -3.37 0.29
CA GLY A 82 -9.94 -2.48 0.17
C GLY A 82 -10.78 -2.39 1.45
N MET A 83 -11.22 -1.18 1.79
CA MET A 83 -12.25 -0.74 2.76
C MET A 83 -12.40 -1.40 4.15
N GLY A 84 -11.75 -2.54 4.44
CA GLY A 84 -11.85 -3.32 5.67
C GLY A 84 -10.62 -3.25 6.56
N GLY A 85 -9.48 -2.74 6.05
CA GLY A 85 -8.27 -2.45 6.85
C GLY A 85 -8.19 -1.01 7.35
N ALA A 86 -8.87 -0.07 6.66
CA ALA A 86 -9.14 1.25 7.19
C ALA A 86 -10.32 1.12 8.14
N GLY A 87 -10.05 0.95 9.43
CA GLY A 87 -11.11 1.04 10.44
C GLY A 87 -11.89 2.33 10.19
N ARG A 88 -13.21 2.24 10.09
CA ARG A 88 -14.10 3.41 10.25
C ARG A 88 -14.02 3.82 11.72
N SER A 89 -12.86 4.32 12.13
CA SER A 89 -12.64 4.81 13.46
C SER A 89 -13.44 6.10 13.62
N THR A 90 -14.13 6.22 14.75
CA THR A 90 -14.87 7.43 15.14
C THR A 90 -13.94 8.59 15.53
N GLY A 91 -12.66 8.52 15.21
CA GLY A 91 -11.63 9.53 15.42
C GLY A 91 -10.38 9.27 14.57
N GLY A 92 -9.70 10.35 14.17
CA GLY A 92 -8.54 10.35 13.26
C GLY A 92 -8.88 10.82 11.83
N SER A 93 -7.88 10.83 10.95
CA SER A 93 -8.03 11.17 9.52
C SER A 93 -8.66 10.03 8.74
N ASP A 94 -9.39 10.37 7.67
CA ASP A 94 -9.93 9.46 6.67
C ASP A 94 -9.07 9.37 5.38
N ASP A 95 -7.90 10.02 5.36
CA ASP A 95 -7.01 10.10 4.19
C ASP A 95 -6.67 8.73 3.59
N ALA A 96 -6.38 7.73 4.44
CA ALA A 96 -6.06 6.39 3.97
C ALA A 96 -7.23 5.73 3.20
N ALA A 97 -8.46 5.93 3.70
CA ALA A 97 -9.67 5.44 3.03
C ALA A 97 -9.90 6.16 1.70
N ARG A 98 -9.69 7.48 1.67
CA ARG A 98 -9.80 8.30 0.46
C ARG A 98 -8.74 7.96 -0.59
N ILE A 99 -7.51 7.66 -0.16
CA ILE A 99 -6.42 7.17 -1.02
C ILE A 99 -6.79 5.82 -1.62
N ALA A 100 -7.22 4.87 -0.79
CA ALA A 100 -7.59 3.54 -1.26
C ALA A 100 -8.74 3.59 -2.28
N ALA A 101 -9.77 4.40 -2.01
CA ALA A 101 -10.89 4.60 -2.94
C ALA A 101 -10.42 5.22 -4.27
N TRP A 102 -9.64 6.30 -4.20
CA TRP A 102 -9.11 6.93 -5.41
C TRP A 102 -8.24 5.99 -6.25
N VAL A 103 -7.37 5.21 -5.62
CA VAL A 103 -6.53 4.22 -6.31
C VAL A 103 -7.38 3.17 -7.01
N GLN A 104 -8.41 2.65 -6.35
CA GLN A 104 -9.32 1.65 -6.93
C GLN A 104 -10.17 2.20 -8.09
N GLU A 105 -10.54 3.48 -8.03
CA GLU A 105 -11.28 4.15 -9.11
C GLU A 105 -10.38 4.50 -10.32
N THR A 106 -9.08 4.68 -10.08
CA THR A 106 -8.14 5.21 -11.10
C THR A 106 -7.33 4.12 -11.79
N PHE A 107 -6.99 3.04 -11.09
CA PHE A 107 -6.07 2.01 -11.59
C PHE A 107 -6.73 0.63 -11.66
N THR A 108 -6.21 -0.22 -12.55
CA THR A 108 -6.71 -1.58 -12.73
C THR A 108 -6.18 -2.51 -11.64
N ALA A 109 -7.09 -3.13 -10.89
CA ALA A 109 -6.73 -4.14 -9.91
C ALA A 109 -6.32 -5.46 -10.58
N THR A 110 -5.22 -6.04 -10.11
CA THR A 110 -4.75 -7.38 -10.47
C THR A 110 -4.58 -8.23 -9.22
N THR A 111 -4.53 -9.55 -9.36
CA THR A 111 -4.29 -10.47 -8.25
C THR A 111 -2.96 -11.18 -8.46
N VAL A 112 -2.06 -11.08 -7.48
CA VAL A 112 -0.72 -11.69 -7.50
C VAL A 112 -0.55 -12.50 -6.23
N GLY A 113 -0.39 -13.83 -6.37
CA GLY A 113 -0.27 -14.76 -5.25
C GLY A 113 -1.38 -14.61 -4.19
N GLY A 114 -2.62 -14.32 -4.63
CA GLY A 114 -3.78 -14.11 -3.76
C GLY A 114 -3.94 -12.69 -3.19
N THR A 115 -3.02 -11.78 -3.47
CA THR A 115 -3.06 -10.39 -3.00
C THR A 115 -3.48 -9.44 -4.13
N THR A 116 -4.38 -8.49 -3.84
CA THR A 116 -4.74 -7.42 -4.78
C THR A 116 -3.61 -6.41 -4.91
N VAL A 117 -3.20 -6.12 -6.14
CA VAL A 117 -2.16 -5.15 -6.48
C VAL A 117 -2.65 -4.24 -7.59
N LEU A 118 -2.41 -2.93 -7.46
CA LEU A 118 -2.67 -1.92 -8.47
C LEU A 118 -1.35 -1.29 -8.91
N ASP A 119 -1.05 -1.28 -10.21
CA ASP A 119 0.10 -0.55 -10.76
C ASP A 119 -0.26 0.92 -10.91
N LEU A 120 0.42 1.79 -10.17
CA LEU A 120 0.13 3.23 -10.12
C LEU A 120 0.72 4.00 -11.31
N THR A 121 1.29 3.28 -12.28
CA THR A 121 1.93 3.87 -13.46
C THR A 121 1.20 3.56 -14.77
N SER A 122 0.13 2.76 -14.71
CA SER A 122 -0.63 2.30 -15.88
C SER A 122 -1.73 3.25 -16.34
N SER A 123 -1.63 4.56 -16.03
CA SER A 123 -2.59 5.60 -16.38
C SER A 123 -2.27 6.31 -17.69
#